data_AF-A0A7I9VSW0-F1
#
_entry.id   AF-A0A7I9VSW0-F1
#
_cell.length_a   1.000
_cell.length_b   1.000
_cell.length_c   1.000
_cell.angle_alpha   90.00
_cell.angle_beta   90.00
_cell.angle_gamma   90.00
#
_symmetry.space_group_name_H-M   'P 1'
#
loop_
_entity.id
_entity.type
_entity.pdbx_description
1 polymer ?
#
loop_
_entity_poly.entity_id
_entity_poly.type
_entity_poly.pdbx_seq_one_letter_code
_entity_poly.pdbx_strand_id
1 'polypeptide(L)'
;MLGISKDSPAAQQKFKEKHQLPFPLLSDPDAKVQQAWGVWKEKNMYGKKVMGTERTTVVVGPDGKVERIFPKVKVAGHVAEVLAAL
;
A
#
# COMPACT_ATOMS: atom_id res chain seq x y z
N MET A 1 -10.51 6.15 1.17
CA MET A 1 -9.44 5.14 1.07
C MET A 1 -8.57 5.44 -0.15
N LEU A 2 -7.26 5.19 -0.07
CA LEU A 2 -6.30 5.34 -1.18
C LEU A 2 -5.48 4.05 -1.29
N GLY A 3 -5.21 3.58 -2.51
CA GLY A 3 -4.19 2.56 -2.75
C GLY A 3 -2.93 3.18 -3.34
N ILE A 4 -1.76 2.58 -3.11
CA ILE A 4 -0.48 3.06 -3.67
C ILE A 4 0.41 1.87 -4.05
N SER A 5 1.05 1.94 -5.21
CA SER A 5 2.10 0.99 -5.64
C SER A 5 3.09 1.66 -6.60
N LYS A 6 4.14 0.93 -6.99
CA LYS A 6 5.11 1.38 -8.00
C LYS A 6 4.58 1.35 -9.44
N ASP A 7 3.37 0.84 -9.66
CA ASP A 7 2.80 0.72 -11.00
C ASP A 7 2.60 2.10 -11.61
N SER A 8 2.81 2.21 -12.92
CA SER A 8 2.67 3.48 -13.66
C SER A 8 1.24 4.03 -13.58
N PRO A 9 1.02 5.33 -13.83
CA PRO A 9 -0.33 5.90 -13.82
C PRO A 9 -1.29 5.17 -14.76
N ALA A 10 -0.83 4.76 -15.95
CA ALA A 10 -1.63 4.00 -16.90
C ALA A 10 -2.00 2.59 -16.38
N ALA A 11 -1.07 1.90 -15.70
CA ALA A 11 -1.36 0.60 -15.10
C ALA A 11 -2.35 0.72 -13.94
N GLN A 12 -2.21 1.76 -13.09
CA GLN A 12 -3.16 2.05 -12.02
C GLN A 12 -4.55 2.34 -12.56
N GLN A 13 -4.65 3.17 -13.61
CA GLN A 13 -5.92 3.48 -14.26
C GLN A 13 -6.59 2.21 -14.80
N LYS A 14 -5.87 1.40 -15.58
CA LYS A 14 -6.37 0.14 -16.13
C LYS A 14 -6.84 -0.82 -15.04
N PHE A 15 -6.10 -0.92 -13.92
CA PHE A 15 -6.47 -1.79 -12.81
C PHE A 15 -7.72 -1.28 -12.07
N LYS A 16 -7.80 0.03 -11.82
CA LYS A 16 -8.98 0.68 -11.23
C LYS A 16 -10.23 0.42 -12.06
N GLU A 17 -10.15 0.62 -13.38
CA GLU A 17 -11.26 0.42 -14.31
C GLU A 17 -11.68 -1.06 -14.38
N LYS A 18 -10.71 -1.97 -14.56
CA LYS A 18 -10.95 -3.42 -14.63
C LYS A 18 -11.71 -3.95 -13.41
N HIS A 19 -11.37 -3.45 -12.22
CA HIS A 19 -11.95 -3.89 -10.95
C HIS A 19 -13.01 -2.93 -10.39
N GLN A 20 -13.38 -1.90 -11.16
CA GLN A 20 -14.39 -0.89 -10.80
C GLN A 20 -14.18 -0.31 -9.38
N LEU A 21 -12.93 -0.02 -9.02
CA LEU A 21 -12.61 0.40 -7.66
C LEU A 21 -13.12 1.82 -7.40
N PRO A 22 -13.92 2.05 -6.34
CA PRO A 22 -14.56 3.34 -6.07
C PRO A 22 -13.61 4.35 -5.40
N PHE A 23 -12.29 4.12 -5.47
CA PHE A 23 -11.28 4.94 -4.82
C PHE A 23 -10.04 5.15 -5.70
N PRO A 24 -9.22 6.17 -5.42
CA PRO A 24 -7.98 6.42 -6.16
C PRO A 24 -6.91 5.36 -5.92
N LEU A 25 -6.11 5.09 -6.96
CA LEU A 25 -4.84 4.38 -6.87
C LEU A 25 -3.72 5.33 -7.29
N LEU A 26 -2.76 5.54 -6.40
CA LEU A 26 -1.61 6.42 -6.57
C LEU A 26 -0.44 5.65 -7.20
N SER A 27 0.24 6.30 -8.14
CA SER A 27 1.47 5.79 -8.76
C SER A 27 2.69 6.37 -8.05
N ASP A 28 3.59 5.51 -7.58
CA ASP A 28 4.86 5.86 -6.91
C ASP A 28 6.04 5.16 -7.61
N PRO A 29 6.31 5.47 -8.89
CA PRO A 29 7.22 4.68 -9.74
C PRO A 29 8.67 4.69 -9.25
N ASP A 30 9.10 5.77 -8.58
CA ASP A 30 10.43 5.91 -7.99
C ASP A 30 10.50 5.44 -6.53
N ALA A 31 9.38 4.96 -5.97
CA ALA A 31 9.24 4.52 -4.58
C ALA A 31 9.51 5.61 -3.51
N LYS A 32 9.47 6.90 -3.86
CA LYS A 32 9.74 7.99 -2.91
C LYS A 32 8.77 7.97 -1.74
N VAL A 33 7.47 7.77 -2.02
CA VAL A 33 6.47 7.72 -0.95
C VAL A 33 6.68 6.47 -0.12
N GLN A 34 6.86 5.31 -0.75
CA GLN A 34 7.11 4.06 -0.02
C GLN A 34 8.38 4.08 0.85
N GLN A 35 9.43 4.80 0.41
CA GLN A 35 10.62 5.04 1.22
C GLN A 35 10.34 5.95 2.41
N ALA A 36 9.63 7.07 2.19
CA ALA A 36 9.26 7.99 3.27
C ALA A 36 8.40 7.32 4.36
N TRP A 37 7.54 6.37 3.95
CA TRP A 37 6.72 5.57 4.87
C TRP A 37 7.44 4.32 5.42
N GLY A 38 8.69 4.08 5.03
CA GLY A 38 9.47 2.93 5.51
C GLY A 38 8.96 1.56 5.05
N VAL A 39 8.11 1.51 4.01
CA VAL A 39 7.52 0.28 3.49
C VAL A 39 8.27 -0.27 2.28
N TRP A 40 9.23 0.47 1.72
CA TRP A 40 10.18 -0.03 0.74
C TRP A 40 11.31 -0.81 1.42
N LYS A 41 11.22 -2.14 1.44
CA LYS A 41 12.10 -3.00 2.25
C LYS A 41 12.86 -4.02 1.40
N GLU A 42 14.04 -4.41 1.87
CA GLU A 42 14.80 -5.52 1.31
C GLU A 42 14.06 -6.85 1.61
N LYS A 43 13.89 -7.67 0.59
CA LYS A 43 13.37 -9.03 0.69
C LYS A 43 14.40 -9.99 0.12
N ASN A 44 14.64 -11.09 0.80
CA ASN A 44 15.43 -12.19 0.26
C ASN A 44 14.50 -13.10 -0.55
N MET A 45 14.60 -13.07 -1.87
CA MET A 45 13.89 -13.97 -2.77
C MET A 45 14.89 -14.93 -3.40
N TYR A 46 14.80 -16.21 -3.01
CA TYR A 46 15.65 -17.28 -3.54
C TYR A 46 17.16 -16.97 -3.45
N GLY A 47 17.61 -16.46 -2.30
CA GLY A 47 19.01 -16.10 -2.07
C GLY A 47 19.43 -14.76 -2.68
N LYS A 48 18.54 -14.06 -3.38
CA LYS A 48 18.79 -12.72 -3.94
C LYS A 48 18.09 -11.66 -3.11
N LYS A 49 18.84 -10.62 -2.73
CA LYS A 49 18.30 -9.42 -2.10
C LYS A 49 17.62 -8.56 -3.16
N VAL A 50 16.32 -8.35 -3.01
CA VAL A 50 15.48 -7.54 -3.91
C VAL A 50 14.70 -6.55 -3.07
N MET A 51 14.69 -5.28 -3.48
CA MET A 51 13.83 -4.29 -2.83
C MET A 51 12.38 -4.46 -3.29
N GLY A 52 11.44 -4.37 -2.36
CA GLY A 52 10.03 -4.50 -2.67
C GLY A 52 9.14 -3.86 -1.62
N THR A 53 7.91 -3.55 -2.03
CA THR A 53 6.88 -3.01 -1.14
C THR A 53 6.47 -4.06 -0.12
N GLU A 54 6.59 -3.75 1.18
CA GLU A 54 5.92 -4.49 2.24
C GLU A 54 4.46 -4.02 2.32
N ARG A 55 3.52 -4.95 2.09
CA ARG A 55 2.09 -4.62 2.14
C ARG A 55 1.74 -4.11 3.53
N THR A 56 1.33 -2.85 3.59
CA THR A 56 1.07 -2.11 4.82
C THR A 56 -0.21 -1.30 4.64
N THR A 57 -1.04 -1.24 5.67
CA THR A 57 -2.18 -0.31 5.73
C THR A 57 -1.95 0.66 6.87
N VAL A 58 -2.24 1.93 6.63
CA VAL A 58 -2.11 2.99 7.63
C VAL A 58 -3.46 3.67 7.76
N VAL A 59 -3.90 3.88 9.00
CA VAL A 59 -5.06 4.72 9.35
C VAL A 59 -4.52 6.07 9.75
N VAL A 60 -4.97 7.11 9.04
CA VAL A 60 -4.59 8.50 9.29
C VAL A 60 -5.85 9.25 9.74
N GLY A 61 -5.78 9.84 10.92
CA GLY A 61 -6.86 10.62 11.51
C GLY A 61 -7.13 11.93 10.77
N PRO A 62 -8.24 12.61 11.08
CA PRO A 62 -8.60 13.88 10.45
C PRO A 62 -7.61 15.02 10.76
N ASP A 63 -6.81 14.90 11.82
CA ASP A 63 -5.73 15.83 12.16
C ASP A 63 -4.42 15.56 11.40
N GLY A 64 -4.43 14.56 10.49
CA GLY A 64 -3.29 14.17 9.68
C GLY A 64 -2.29 13.25 10.40
N LYS A 65 -2.56 12.84 11.64
CA LYS A 65 -1.66 11.93 12.37
C LYS A 65 -1.98 10.47 12.08
N VAL A 66 -0.96 9.64 12.18
CA VAL A 66 -1.10 8.19 12.08
C VAL A 66 -1.72 7.67 13.37
N GLU A 67 -2.90 7.08 13.27
CA GLU A 67 -3.61 6.48 14.41
C GLU A 67 -3.31 4.99 14.54
N ARG A 68 -3.11 4.30 13.41
CA ARG A 68 -2.79 2.87 13.40
C ARG A 68 -1.98 2.47 12.18
N ILE A 69 -1.08 1.50 12.36
CA ILE A 69 -0.27 0.89 11.30
C ILE A 69 -0.45 -0.63 11.35
N PHE A 70 -0.75 -1.22 10.19
CA PHE A 70 -0.80 -2.66 9.97
C PHE A 70 0.32 -3.06 9.01
N PRO A 71 1.53 -3.44 9.49
CA PRO A 71 2.62 -3.89 8.64
C PRO A 71 2.49 -5.37 8.26
N LYS A 72 3.19 -5.80 7.19
CA LYS A 72 3.28 -7.23 6.77
C LYS A 72 1.92 -7.90 6.59
N VAL A 73 0.95 -7.18 6.03
CA VAL A 73 -0.45 -7.60 5.91
C VAL A 73 -0.60 -8.89 5.11
N LYS A 74 -1.37 -9.83 5.66
CA LYS A 74 -1.98 -10.93 4.91
C LYS A 74 -3.40 -10.51 4.48
N VAL A 75 -3.78 -10.76 3.23
CA VAL A 75 -5.04 -10.23 2.68
C VAL A 75 -6.29 -10.80 3.38
N ALA A 76 -6.27 -12.08 3.74
CA ALA A 76 -7.40 -12.75 4.37
C ALA A 76 -7.71 -12.09 5.74
N GLY A 77 -8.96 -11.64 5.92
CA GLY A 77 -9.44 -11.02 7.15
C GLY A 77 -9.05 -9.55 7.36
N HIS A 78 -8.06 -9.04 6.63
CA HIS A 78 -7.49 -7.71 6.87
C HIS A 78 -8.49 -6.56 6.72
N VAL A 79 -9.41 -6.64 5.75
CA VAL A 79 -10.41 -5.58 5.56
C VAL A 79 -11.29 -5.42 6.78
N ALA A 80 -11.70 -6.53 7.40
CA ALA A 80 -12.50 -6.50 8.62
C ALA A 80 -11.70 -5.95 9.81
N GLU A 81 -10.41 -6.30 9.91
CA GLU A 81 -9.51 -5.78 10.94
C GLU A 81 -9.33 -4.26 10.83
N VAL A 82 -9.17 -3.74 9.61
CA VAL A 82 -9.08 -2.29 9.38
C VAL A 82 -10.40 -1.62 9.72
N LEU A 83 -11.54 -2.17 9.27
CA LEU A 83 -12.86 -1.59 9.56
C LEU A 83 -13.15 -1.51 11.07
N ALA A 84 -12.72 -2.50 11.85
CA ALA A 84 -12.87 -2.50 13.31
C ALA A 84 -11.94 -1.49 14.03
N ALA A 85 -11.00 -0.90 13.30
CA ALA A 85 -10.02 0.05 13.82
C ALA A 85 -10.27 1.50 13.40
N LEU A 86 -11.29 1.74 12.57
CA LEU A 86 -11.73 3.07 12.13
C LEU A 86 -12.71 3.69 13.14
#